data_AF-A0A822BHT9-F1
#
_entry.id   AF-A0A822BHT9-F1
#
_cell.length_a   1.000
_cell.length_b   1.000
_cell.length_c   1.000
_cell.angle_alpha   90.00
_cell.angle_beta   90.00
_cell.angle_gamma   90.00
#
_symmetry.space_group_name_H-M   'P 1'
#
loop_
_entity.id
_entity.type
_entity.pdbx_description
1 polymer ?
#
loop_
_entity_poly.entity_id
_entity_poly.type
_entity_poly.pdbx_seq_one_letter_code
_entity_poly.pdbx_strand_id
1 'polypeptide(L)'
;AITGKRCAVIGTENPWIEAALLEYNASSVTTIEYATIYSSVPRLFTITPMDFVRKQRNSENQRQIFDSIWSYSSIEHDGLGRYRDPLNPYGDFQTMTKLTCILKPGGFLFLGVPLNTQDFIQFNLHR
;
A
#
# COMPACT_ATOMS: atom_id res chain seq x y z
N ALA A 1 -0.08 16.64 -11.51
CA ALA A 1 -0.27 15.22 -11.89
C ALA A 1 -1.20 14.46 -10.93
N ILE A 2 -1.30 14.82 -9.64
CA ILE A 2 -2.13 14.12 -8.62
C ILE A 2 -3.58 14.63 -8.52
N THR A 3 -3.84 15.87 -8.93
CA THR A 3 -5.18 16.48 -8.88
C THR A 3 -6.24 15.59 -9.53
N GLY A 4 -7.32 15.29 -8.79
CA GLY A 4 -8.44 14.46 -9.22
C GLY A 4 -8.16 12.95 -9.26
N LYS A 5 -6.96 12.50 -8.90
CA LYS A 5 -6.56 11.09 -8.99
C LYS A 5 -6.95 10.28 -7.76
N ARG A 6 -7.24 8.99 -7.96
CA ARG A 6 -7.44 8.01 -6.89
C ARG A 6 -6.11 7.37 -6.56
N CYS A 7 -5.66 7.50 -5.31
CA CYS A 7 -4.35 7.05 -4.88
C CYS A 7 -4.46 5.97 -3.81
N ALA A 8 -3.54 5.02 -3.80
CA ALA A 8 -3.38 4.09 -2.69
C ALA A 8 -2.06 4.32 -1.95
N VAL A 9 -2.06 4.13 -0.64
CA VAL A 9 -0.87 4.11 0.21
C VAL A 9 -0.76 2.72 0.83
N ILE A 10 0.39 2.06 0.67
CA ILE A 10 0.64 0.70 1.16
C ILE A 10 1.52 0.77 2.40
N GLY A 11 0.96 0.34 3.52
CA GLY A 11 1.56 0.49 4.83
C GLY A 11 1.58 1.95 5.29
N THR A 12 1.19 2.20 6.54
CA THR A 12 1.31 3.53 7.13
C THR A 12 1.53 3.42 8.63
N GLU A 13 2.41 4.27 9.15
CA GLU A 13 2.55 4.49 10.59
C GLU A 13 2.15 5.92 10.92
N ASN A 14 2.73 6.88 10.19
CA ASN A 14 2.35 8.28 10.20
C ASN A 14 1.77 8.66 8.83
N PRO A 15 0.56 9.23 8.75
CA PRO A 15 -0.18 9.40 7.49
C PRO A 15 0.30 10.62 6.66
N TRP A 16 1.61 10.79 6.52
CA TRP A 16 2.20 11.97 5.85
C TRP A 16 2.06 11.91 4.33
N ILE A 17 2.10 10.71 3.73
CA ILE A 17 1.86 10.52 2.29
C ILE A 17 0.40 10.84 2.00
N GLU A 18 -0.52 10.33 2.81
CA GLU A 18 -1.94 10.59 2.73
C GLU A 18 -2.23 12.09 2.82
N ALA A 19 -1.65 12.77 3.80
CA ALA A 19 -1.77 14.22 3.96
C ALA A 19 -1.28 14.97 2.72
N ALA A 20 -0.10 14.63 2.20
CA ALA A 20 0.45 15.24 0.99
C ALA A 20 -0.46 15.00 -0.22
N LEU A 21 -0.92 13.77 -0.46
CA LEU A 21 -1.80 13.46 -1.58
C LEU A 21 -3.12 14.25 -1.53
N LEU A 22 -3.69 14.41 -0.33
CA LEU A 22 -4.91 15.19 -0.13
C LEU A 22 -4.68 16.69 -0.37
N GLU A 23 -3.55 17.23 0.10
CA GLU A 23 -3.13 18.62 -0.14
C GLU A 23 -2.97 18.90 -1.65
N TYR A 24 -2.38 17.97 -2.38
CA TYR A 24 -2.26 18.02 -3.85
C TYR A 24 -3.57 17.66 -4.60
N ASN A 25 -4.71 17.70 -3.91
CA ASN A 25 -6.05 17.53 -4.46
C ASN A 25 -6.31 16.16 -5.10
N ALA A 26 -5.78 15.08 -4.53
CA ALA A 26 -6.28 13.74 -4.85
C ALA A 26 -7.80 13.68 -4.64
N SER A 27 -8.51 12.97 -5.53
CA SER A 27 -9.97 12.78 -5.38
C SER A 27 -10.29 11.86 -4.22
N SER A 28 -9.45 10.86 -4.00
CA SER A 28 -9.51 9.97 -2.83
C SER A 28 -8.15 9.32 -2.58
N VAL A 29 -7.90 9.00 -1.32
CA VAL A 29 -6.74 8.24 -0.87
C VAL A 29 -7.23 7.01 -0.13
N THR A 30 -6.71 5.83 -0.47
CA THR A 30 -6.97 4.58 0.25
C THR A 30 -5.68 4.06 0.87
N THR A 31 -5.58 4.07 2.19
CA THR A 31 -4.52 3.40 2.93
C THR A 31 -4.86 1.92 3.09
N ILE A 32 -3.93 1.05 2.69
CA ILE A 32 -4.00 -0.39 2.87
C ILE A 32 -2.97 -0.78 3.93
N GLU A 33 -3.45 -1.14 5.13
CA GLU A 33 -2.63 -1.33 6.33
C GLU A 33 -3.14 -2.52 7.16
N TYR A 34 -2.25 -3.31 7.77
CA TYR A 34 -2.61 -4.45 8.62
C TYR A 34 -3.38 -4.01 9.88
N ALA A 35 -3.04 -2.86 10.45
CA ALA A 35 -3.79 -2.28 11.56
C ALA A 35 -5.15 -1.72 11.11
N THR A 36 -6.17 -1.86 11.96
CA THR A 36 -7.46 -1.18 11.75
C THR A 36 -7.31 0.29 12.13
N ILE A 37 -7.34 1.17 11.14
CA ILE A 37 -7.25 2.62 11.32
C ILE A 37 -8.63 3.24 11.14
N TYR A 38 -9.03 4.10 12.06
CA TYR A 38 -10.24 4.92 11.94
C TYR A 38 -9.86 6.35 11.55
N SER A 39 -10.43 6.84 10.46
CA SER A 39 -10.22 8.22 9.97
C SER A 39 -11.56 8.92 9.82
N SER A 40 -11.62 10.19 10.26
CA SER A 40 -12.76 11.09 10.04
C SER A 40 -12.56 11.99 8.82
N VAL A 41 -11.44 11.85 8.09
CA VAL A 41 -11.12 12.68 6.93
C VAL A 41 -11.92 12.19 5.72
N PRO A 42 -12.82 12.99 5.12
CA PRO A 42 -13.81 12.49 4.15
C PRO A 42 -13.25 11.81 2.89
N ARG A 43 -12.05 12.22 2.45
CA ARG A 43 -11.39 11.68 1.24
C ARG A 43 -10.33 10.61 1.56
N LEU A 44 -10.17 10.23 2.82
CA LEU A 44 -9.22 9.22 3.27
C LEU A 44 -9.96 7.97 3.73
N PHE A 45 -9.74 6.87 3.03
CA PHE A 45 -10.27 5.57 3.35
C PHE A 45 -9.16 4.67 3.86
N THR A 46 -9.48 3.78 4.78
CA THR A 46 -8.55 2.80 5.34
C THR A 46 -9.13 1.41 5.19
N ILE A 47 -8.30 0.42 4.88
CA ILE A 47 -8.73 -0.97 4.72
C ILE A 47 -7.59 -1.93 5.00
N THR A 48 -7.90 -3.10 5.56
CA THR A 48 -6.89 -4.16 5.72
C THR A 48 -6.60 -4.87 4.39
N PRO A 49 -5.40 -5.43 4.18
CA PRO A 49 -5.12 -6.27 3.02
C PRO A 49 -6.14 -7.40 2.85
N MET A 50 -6.54 -8.04 3.95
CA MET A 50 -7.52 -9.13 3.95
C MET A 50 -8.91 -8.67 3.51
N ASP A 51 -9.39 -7.55 4.02
CA ASP A 51 -10.71 -7.04 3.64
C ASP A 51 -10.70 -6.45 2.23
N PHE A 52 -9.57 -5.89 1.79
CA PHE A 52 -9.40 -5.44 0.42
C PHE A 52 -9.52 -6.61 -0.56
N VAL A 53 -8.83 -7.73 -0.31
CA VAL A 53 -8.96 -8.95 -1.14
C VAL A 53 -10.37 -9.52 -1.11
N ARG A 54 -11.05 -9.50 0.04
CA ARG A 54 -12.47 -9.94 0.14
C ARG A 54 -13.39 -9.05 -0.71
N LYS A 55 -13.23 -7.72 -0.64
CA LYS A 55 -14.00 -6.78 -1.46
C LYS A 55 -13.72 -6.97 -2.96
N GLN A 56 -12.47 -7.23 -3.33
CA GLN A 56 -12.07 -7.51 -4.71
C GLN A 56 -12.73 -8.78 -5.27
N ARG A 57 -12.79 -9.86 -4.50
CA ARG A 57 -13.40 -11.13 -4.94
C ARG A 57 -14.90 -11.03 -5.19
N ASN A 58 -15.59 -10.18 -4.43
CA ASN A 58 -17.04 -10.02 -4.50
C ASN A 58 -17.49 -8.97 -5.52
N SER A 59 -16.58 -8.40 -6.32
CA SER A 59 -16.90 -7.33 -7.27
C SER A 59 -16.07 -7.46 -8.55
N GLU A 60 -16.70 -7.79 -9.67
CA GLU A 60 -16.03 -7.96 -10.98
C GLU A 60 -15.29 -6.71 -11.47
N ASN A 61 -15.67 -5.52 -10.98
CA ASN A 61 -15.18 -4.21 -11.45
C ASN A 61 -14.07 -3.57 -10.57
N GLN A 62 -13.35 -4.34 -9.76
CA GLN A 62 -12.32 -3.81 -8.84
C GLN A 62 -10.86 -4.02 -9.29
N ARG A 63 -10.61 -4.37 -10.55
CA ARG A 63 -9.24 -4.31 -11.09
C ARG A 63 -8.90 -2.87 -11.48
N GLN A 64 -7.61 -2.52 -11.48
CA GLN A 64 -7.14 -1.26 -12.07
C GLN A 64 -7.87 -0.01 -11.52
N ILE A 65 -7.90 0.12 -10.20
CA ILE A 65 -8.66 1.15 -9.47
C ILE A 65 -7.87 2.44 -9.33
N PHE A 66 -6.57 2.33 -9.08
CA PHE A 66 -5.73 3.44 -8.64
C PHE A 66 -4.93 4.03 -9.79
N ASP A 67 -4.89 5.36 -9.85
CA ASP A 67 -4.05 6.10 -10.78
C ASP A 67 -2.59 6.14 -10.30
N SER A 68 -2.37 6.08 -8.98
CA SER A 68 -1.03 5.92 -8.40
C SER A 68 -1.06 5.12 -7.10
N ILE A 69 0.04 4.43 -6.81
CA ILE A 69 0.27 3.69 -5.58
C ILE A 69 1.56 4.20 -4.96
N TRP A 70 1.57 4.35 -3.65
CA TRP A 70 2.68 4.88 -2.87
C TRP A 70 3.02 3.90 -1.76
N SER A 71 4.30 3.65 -1.53
CA SER A 71 4.79 2.82 -0.44
C SER A 71 6.10 3.40 0.06
N TYR A 72 6.22 3.60 1.36
CA TYR A 72 7.46 4.02 2.00
C TYR A 72 7.77 3.12 3.18
N SER A 73 8.83 2.34 3.06
CA SER A 73 9.31 1.40 4.06
C SER A 73 8.22 0.44 4.59
N SER A 74 7.60 -0.30 3.66
CA SER A 74 6.49 -1.23 3.96
C SER A 74 6.69 -2.57 3.27
N ILE A 75 6.82 -2.56 1.93
CA ILE A 75 6.83 -3.79 1.11
C ILE A 75 8.04 -4.68 1.39
N GLU A 76 9.18 -4.12 1.79
CA GLU A 76 10.37 -4.89 2.16
C GLU A 76 10.16 -5.80 3.39
N HIS A 77 9.08 -5.58 4.13
CA HIS A 77 8.72 -6.39 5.29
C HIS A 77 7.73 -7.52 4.97
N ASP A 78 7.13 -7.55 3.78
CA ASP A 78 6.12 -8.55 3.43
C ASP A 78 6.73 -9.95 3.38
N GLY A 79 6.13 -10.87 4.13
CA GLY A 79 6.61 -12.25 4.24
C GLY A 79 7.60 -12.49 5.37
N LEU A 80 7.94 -11.46 6.16
CA LEU A 80 8.74 -11.62 7.38
C LEU A 80 7.88 -11.95 8.61
N GLY A 81 6.55 -12.02 8.47
CA GLY A 81 5.64 -12.42 9.54
C GLY A 81 5.50 -11.41 10.67
N ARG A 82 6.05 -10.21 10.49
CA ARG A 82 6.04 -9.13 11.49
C ARG A 82 4.62 -8.65 11.78
N TYR A 83 3.77 -8.63 10.78
CA TYR A 83 2.42 -8.06 10.86
C TYR A 83 1.33 -9.15 10.92
N ARG A 84 1.71 -10.34 11.38
CA ARG A 84 0.89 -11.57 11.37
C ARG A 84 0.57 -12.08 9.96
N ASP A 85 1.28 -11.55 8.96
CA ASP A 85 1.38 -12.16 7.65
C ASP A 85 2.09 -13.53 7.75
N PRO A 86 1.82 -14.49 6.85
CA PRO A 86 2.57 -15.73 6.82
C PRO A 86 4.04 -15.49 6.45
N LEU A 87 4.95 -16.27 7.06
CA LEU A 87 6.33 -16.30 6.58
C LEU A 87 6.37 -16.76 5.12
N ASN A 88 6.96 -15.93 4.26
CA ASN A 88 6.98 -16.14 2.82
C ASN A 88 8.20 -15.45 2.19
N PRO A 89 9.20 -16.20 1.71
CA PRO A 89 10.41 -15.61 1.11
C PRO A 89 10.14 -14.88 -0.22
N TYR A 90 8.92 -14.98 -0.77
CA TYR A 90 8.49 -14.27 -1.97
C TYR A 90 7.38 -13.25 -1.67
N GLY A 91 7.21 -12.87 -0.39
CA GLY A 91 6.11 -12.01 0.05
C GLY A 91 6.11 -10.65 -0.67
N ASP A 92 7.26 -10.01 -0.71
CA ASP A 92 7.51 -8.75 -1.42
C ASP A 92 7.19 -8.84 -2.93
N PHE A 93 7.70 -9.86 -3.63
CA PHE A 93 7.44 -10.08 -5.06
C PHE A 93 5.95 -10.33 -5.34
N GLN A 94 5.29 -11.11 -4.47
CA GLN A 94 3.86 -11.34 -4.57
C GLN A 94 3.07 -10.06 -4.32
N THR A 95 3.49 -9.22 -3.38
CA THR A 95 2.87 -7.92 -3.16
C THR A 95 3.05 -7.02 -4.36
N MET A 96 4.26 -6.91 -4.93
CA MET A 96 4.50 -6.16 -6.15
C MET A 96 3.57 -6.62 -7.29
N THR A 97 3.38 -7.93 -7.44
CA THR A 97 2.43 -8.50 -8.41
C THR A 97 0.99 -8.07 -8.12
N LYS A 98 0.52 -8.15 -6.87
CA LYS A 98 -0.83 -7.68 -6.49
C LYS A 98 -1.02 -6.19 -6.77
N LEU A 99 -0.01 -5.36 -6.53
CA LEU A 99 -0.07 -3.92 -6.82
C LEU A 99 -0.29 -3.66 -8.31
N THR A 100 0.34 -4.43 -9.20
CA THR A 100 0.08 -4.32 -10.66
C THR A 100 -1.37 -4.60 -11.04
N CYS A 101 -2.08 -5.47 -10.30
CA CYS A 101 -3.48 -5.79 -10.60
C CYS A 101 -4.45 -4.64 -10.27
N ILE A 102 -4.09 -3.80 -9.30
CA ILE A 102 -4.94 -2.70 -8.80
C ILE A 102 -4.50 -1.33 -9.31
N LEU A 103 -3.30 -1.22 -9.87
CA LEU A 103 -2.84 -0.04 -10.59
C LEU A 103 -3.46 0.00 -11.99
N LYS A 104 -3.92 1.17 -12.43
CA LYS A 104 -4.39 1.38 -13.80
C LYS A 104 -3.24 1.22 -14.82
N PRO A 105 -3.53 0.80 -16.06
CA PRO A 105 -2.56 0.87 -17.15
C PRO A 105 -2.01 2.31 -17.28
N GLY A 106 -0.69 2.45 -17.31
CA GLY A 106 -0.02 3.76 -17.34
C GLY A 106 -0.01 4.52 -16.00
N GLY A 107 -0.52 3.93 -14.92
CA GLY A 107 -0.40 4.47 -13.57
C GLY A 107 1.03 4.36 -13.04
N PHE A 108 1.31 5.06 -11.92
CA PHE A 108 2.64 5.12 -11.32
C PHE A 108 2.69 4.43 -9.96
N LEU A 109 3.75 3.66 -9.72
CA LEU A 109 4.14 3.19 -8.40
C LEU A 109 5.31 4.05 -7.91
N PHE A 110 5.13 4.69 -6.76
CA PHE A 110 6.17 5.40 -6.03
C PHE A 110 6.61 4.53 -4.86
N LEU A 111 7.82 3.95 -4.98
CA LEU A 111 8.36 2.98 -4.03
C LEU A 111 9.60 3.56 -3.35
N GLY A 112 9.55 3.69 -2.02
CA GLY A 112 10.69 3.97 -1.17
C GLY A 112 10.96 2.76 -0.28
N VAL A 113 12.14 2.15 -0.44
CA VAL A 113 12.63 1.04 0.40
C VAL A 113 14.04 1.37 0.90
N PRO A 114 14.44 0.87 2.07
CA PRO A 114 15.81 1.04 2.54
C PRO A 114 16.80 0.37 1.58
N LEU A 115 17.93 1.03 1.37
CA LEU A 115 19.05 0.51 0.59
C LEU A 115 20.26 0.34 1.50
N ASN A 116 21.09 -0.66 1.23
CA ASN A 116 22.37 -0.85 1.89
C ASN A 116 23.44 -1.23 0.86
N THR A 117 24.71 -1.20 1.24
CA THR A 117 25.84 -1.58 0.37
C THR A 117 25.87 -3.08 0.06
N GLN A 118 25.25 -3.90 0.92
CA GLN A 118 25.10 -5.34 0.73
C GLN A 118 23.66 -5.74 1.02
N ASP A 119 23.14 -6.70 0.26
CA ASP A 119 21.82 -7.26 0.47
C ASP A 119 21.80 -8.15 1.71
N PHE A 120 20.83 -7.95 2.58
CA PHE A 120 20.65 -8.78 3.78
C PHE A 120 19.18 -8.80 4.20
N ILE A 121 18.79 -9.88 4.88
CA ILE A 121 17.48 -9.99 5.52
C ILE A 121 17.66 -9.68 6.99
N GLN A 122 16.89 -8.70 7.48
CA GLN A 122 16.81 -8.43 8.90
C GLN A 122 15.46 -8.91 9.44
N PHE A 123 15.48 -10.10 10.04
CA PHE A 123 14.29 -10.73 10.59
C PHE A 123 14.05 -10.31 12.04
N ASN A 124 12.80 -9.99 12.37
CA ASN A 124 12.35 -9.68 13.73
C ASN A 124 13.09 -8.50 14.41
N LEU A 125 13.56 -7.52 13.63
CA LEU A 125 14.09 -6.28 14.19
C LEU A 125 12.95 -5.41 14.74
N HIS A 126 13.15 -4.86 15.93
CA HIS A 126 12.32 -3.79 16.47
C HIS A 126 12.84 -2.44 15.95
N ARG A 127 11.96 -1.60 15.39
CA ARG A 127 12.22 -0.16 15.28
C ARG A 127 11.80 0.53 16.57
#